data_AF-A0A933Y3U1-F1
#
_entry.id   AF-A0A933Y3U1-F1
#
_cell.length_a   1.000
_cell.length_b   1.000
_cell.length_c   1.000
_cell.angle_alpha   90.00
_cell.angle_beta   90.00
_cell.angle_gamma   90.00
#
_symmetry.space_group_name_H-M   'P 1'
#
loop_
_entity.id
_entity.type
_entity.pdbx_description
1 polymer ?
#
loop_
_entity_poly.entity_id
_entity_poly.type
_entity_poly.pdbx_seq_one_letter_code
_entity_poly.pdbx_strand_id
1 'polypeptide(L)'
;MNKLFVGFIVFVFGIMVGYTWQNYHNKLLVGDMKQIISENQQSINEMRDRIFSLQDDIRIEQVVQRIIICESQGKYNVVGDGSKSYGPAQFQQKTFNWMKAQAGQPELHWMNSEHQIWLLRWALKNGYGNHWSCYRSI
;
A
#
# COMPACT_ATOMS: atom_id res chain seq x y z
N MET A 1 -37.95 24.96 62.78
CA MET A 1 -37.49 24.86 61.38
C MET A 1 -38.67 24.47 60.51
N ASN A 2 -38.97 25.22 59.45
CA ASN A 2 -40.22 25.07 58.71
C ASN A 2 -40.15 23.81 57.81
N LYS A 3 -41.08 22.87 57.93
CA LYS A 3 -41.05 21.58 57.17
C LYS A 3 -40.97 21.79 55.66
N LEU A 4 -41.57 22.88 55.18
CA LEU A 4 -41.56 23.31 53.78
C LEU A 4 -40.16 23.69 53.27
N PHE A 5 -39.33 24.28 54.13
CA PHE A 5 -37.96 24.66 53.80
C PHE A 5 -37.03 23.45 53.68
N VAL A 6 -37.20 22.44 54.55
CA VAL A 6 -36.43 21.19 54.51
C VAL A 6 -36.71 20.41 53.22
N GLY A 7 -37.98 20.34 52.80
CA GLY A 7 -38.35 19.70 51.53
C GLY A 7 -37.71 20.37 50.31
N PHE A 8 -37.65 21.70 50.29
CA PHE A 8 -37.02 22.46 49.20
C PHE A 8 -35.51 22.20 49.10
N ILE A 9 -34.79 22.15 50.24
CA ILE A 9 -33.35 21.86 50.25
C ILE A 9 -33.05 20.47 49.68
N VAL A 10 -33.83 19.45 50.08
CA VAL A 10 -33.65 18.08 49.58
C VAL A 10 -33.87 18.01 48.07
N PHE A 11 -34.88 18.73 47.56
CA PHE A 11 -35.15 18.78 46.12
C PHE A 11 -34.01 19.43 45.33
N VAL A 12 -33.49 20.58 45.78
CA VAL A 12 -32.36 21.26 45.11
C VAL A 12 -31.09 20.40 45.15
N PHE A 13 -30.81 19.74 46.27
CA PHE A 13 -29.69 18.79 46.36
C PHE A 13 -29.85 17.61 45.40
N GLY A 14 -31.06 17.04 45.29
CA GLY A 14 -31.36 15.98 44.33
C GLY A 14 -31.10 16.40 42.88
N ILE A 15 -31.49 17.63 42.52
CA ILE A 15 -31.20 18.20 41.19
C ILE A 15 -29.70 18.36 40.96
N MET A 16 -28.96 18.93 41.92
CA MET A 16 -27.51 19.14 41.76
C MET A 16 -26.74 17.81 41.67
N VAL A 17 -27.11 16.80 42.46
CA VAL A 17 -26.54 15.45 42.37
C VAL A 17 -26.88 14.82 41.01
N GLY A 18 -28.11 14.97 40.52
CA GLY A 18 -28.50 14.50 39.19
C GLY A 18 -27.68 15.13 38.06
N TYR A 19 -27.49 16.45 38.09
CA TYR A 19 -26.68 17.16 37.09
C TYR A 19 -25.21 16.76 37.12
N THR A 20 -24.63 16.61 38.32
CA THR A 20 -23.23 16.19 38.45
C THR A 20 -23.02 14.76 37.98
N TRP A 21 -23.94 13.86 38.31
CA TRP A 21 -23.95 12.47 37.83
C TRP A 21 -24.06 12.38 36.31
N GLN A 22 -25.00 13.12 35.70
CA GLN A 22 -25.17 13.17 34.24
C GLN A 22 -23.91 13.69 33.55
N ASN A 23 -23.31 14.77 34.07
CA ASN A 23 -22.09 15.33 33.51
C ASN A 23 -20.89 14.37 33.61
N TYR A 24 -20.80 13.62 34.72
CA TYR A 24 -19.78 12.59 34.89
C TYR A 24 -19.91 11.47 33.85
N HIS A 25 -21.13 10.94 33.64
CA HIS A 25 -21.37 9.92 32.61
C HIS A 25 -21.12 10.42 31.19
N ASN A 26 -21.54 11.65 30.87
CA ASN A 26 -21.27 12.26 29.57
C ASN A 26 -19.76 12.35 29.31
N LYS A 27 -18.95 12.68 30.33
CA LYS A 27 -17.48 12.73 30.20
C LYS A 27 -16.87 11.35 29.94
N LEU A 28 -17.36 10.31 30.61
CA LEU A 28 -16.91 8.94 30.37
C LEU A 28 -17.23 8.49 28.94
N LEU A 29 -18.48 8.68 28.50
CA LEU A 29 -18.91 8.34 27.14
C LEU A 29 -18.10 9.07 26.06
N VAL A 30 -17.83 10.37 26.26
CA VAL A 30 -16.98 11.14 25.35
C VAL A 30 -15.54 10.62 25.35
N GLY A 31 -15.03 10.16 26.49
CA GLY A 31 -13.72 9.51 26.59
C GLY A 31 -13.65 8.24 25.74
N ASP A 32 -14.59 7.32 25.95
CA ASP A 32 -14.65 6.04 25.22
C ASP A 32 -14.82 6.26 23.72
N MET A 33 -15.69 7.20 23.31
CA MET A 33 -15.86 7.55 21.90
C MET A 33 -14.57 8.10 21.29
N LYS A 34 -13.82 8.95 22.00
CA LYS A 34 -12.54 9.47 21.50
C LYS A 34 -11.53 8.36 21.27
N GLN A 35 -11.48 7.38 22.17
CA GLN A 35 -10.61 6.22 22.01
C GLN A 35 -10.99 5.41 20.76
N ILE A 36 -12.28 5.08 20.58
CA ILE A 36 -12.77 4.36 19.40
C ILE A 36 -12.47 5.13 18.10
N ILE A 37 -12.66 6.45 18.11
CA ILE A 37 -12.33 7.29 16.95
C ILE A 37 -10.83 7.24 16.65
N SER A 38 -9.98 7.27 17.67
CA SER A 38 -8.52 7.18 17.50
C SER A 38 -8.09 5.83 16.92
N GLU A 39 -8.63 4.73 17.44
CA GLU A 39 -8.36 3.37 16.96
C GLU A 39 -8.82 3.19 15.50
N ASN A 40 -10.03 3.65 15.18
CA ASN A 40 -10.54 3.64 13.81
C ASN A 40 -9.70 4.51 12.87
N GLN A 41 -9.21 5.66 13.34
CA GLN A 41 -8.36 6.53 12.56
C GLN A 41 -7.01 5.87 12.23
N GLN A 42 -6.44 5.13 13.18
CA GLN A 42 -5.23 4.34 12.95
C GLN A 42 -5.48 3.27 11.88
N SER A 43 -6.56 2.50 12.03
CA SER A 43 -6.95 1.47 11.05
C SER A 43 -7.15 2.06 9.65
N ILE A 44 -7.79 3.23 9.54
CA ILE A 44 -7.95 3.94 8.26
C ILE A 44 -6.61 4.33 7.65
N ASN A 45 -5.66 4.78 8.46
CA ASN A 45 -4.33 5.15 7.96
C ASN A 45 -3.58 3.91 7.43
N GLU A 46 -3.59 2.80 8.18
CA GLU A 46 -2.97 1.54 7.75
C GLU A 46 -3.60 1.01 6.44
N MET A 47 -4.93 1.10 6.31
CA MET A 47 -5.61 0.73 5.07
C MET A 47 -5.23 1.65 3.91
N ARG A 48 -5.10 2.96 4.14
CA ARG A 48 -4.68 3.92 3.12
C ARG A 48 -3.29 3.59 2.60
N ASP A 49 -2.34 3.29 3.49
CA ASP A 49 -0.97 2.95 3.11
C ASP A 49 -0.93 1.67 2.27
N ARG A 50 -1.74 0.66 2.63
CA ARG A 50 -1.91 -0.55 1.82
C ARG A 50 -2.51 -0.26 0.45
N ILE A 51 -3.54 0.57 0.37
CA ILE A 51 -4.15 0.97 -0.91
C ILE A 51 -3.11 1.66 -1.80
N PHE A 52 -2.32 2.56 -1.23
CA PHE A 52 -1.27 3.26 -1.96
C PHE A 52 -0.21 2.30 -2.51
N SER A 53 0.26 1.36 -1.68
CA SER A 53 1.20 0.31 -2.12
C SER A 53 0.63 -0.55 -3.26
N LEU A 54 -0.64 -0.95 -3.15
CA LEU A 54 -1.30 -1.75 -4.19
C LEU A 54 -1.50 -0.98 -5.49
N GLN A 55 -1.81 0.32 -5.40
CA GLN A 55 -1.92 1.18 -6.58
C GLN A 55 -0.58 1.31 -7.31
N ASP A 56 0.52 1.43 -6.58
CA ASP A 56 1.86 1.44 -7.16
C ASP A 56 2.20 0.11 -7.84
N ASP A 57 1.92 -1.01 -7.17
CA ASP A 57 2.10 -2.35 -7.75
C ASP A 57 1.30 -2.54 -9.04
N ILE A 58 0.02 -2.13 -9.06
CA ILE A 58 -0.83 -2.20 -10.26
C ILE A 58 -0.23 -1.35 -11.38
N ARG A 59 0.25 -0.14 -11.07
CA ARG A 59 0.89 0.74 -12.06
C ARG A 59 2.14 0.08 -12.65
N ILE A 60 2.99 -0.51 -11.81
CA ILE A 60 4.18 -1.23 -12.27
C ILE A 60 3.78 -2.41 -13.17
N GLU A 61 2.79 -3.21 -12.78
CA GLU A 61 2.31 -4.33 -13.60
C GLU A 61 1.79 -3.87 -14.97
N GLN A 62 1.07 -2.74 -15.03
CA GLN A 62 0.61 -2.20 -16.31
C GLN A 62 1.78 -1.83 -17.23
N VAL A 63 2.86 -1.26 -16.68
CA VAL A 63 4.07 -0.94 -17.43
C VAL A 63 4.80 -2.21 -17.86
N VAL A 64 4.91 -3.21 -16.98
CA VAL A 64 5.48 -4.53 -17.30
C VAL A 64 4.76 -5.15 -18.49
N GLN A 65 3.42 -5.19 -18.46
CA GLN A 65 2.64 -5.76 -19.56
C GLN A 65 2.84 -5.01 -20.87
N ARG A 66 2.88 -3.67 -20.82
CA ARG A 66 3.16 -2.85 -22.01
C ARG A 66 4.56 -3.10 -22.58
N ILE A 67 5.57 -3.24 -21.74
CA ILE A 67 6.93 -3.60 -22.16
C ILE A 67 6.91 -4.99 -22.80
N ILE A 68 6.31 -5.99 -22.17
CA ILE A 68 6.27 -7.37 -22.72
C ILE A 68 5.54 -7.39 -24.07
N ILE A 69 4.41 -6.67 -24.20
CA ILE A 69 3.69 -6.56 -25.47
C ILE A 69 4.56 -5.89 -26.53
N CYS A 70 5.30 -4.85 -26.19
CA CYS A 70 6.13 -4.13 -27.14
C CYS A 70 7.39 -4.92 -27.56
N GLU A 71 8.09 -5.53 -26.60
CA GLU A 71 9.36 -6.22 -26.81
C GLU A 71 9.16 -7.61 -27.45
N SER A 72 8.13 -8.36 -27.03
CA SER A 72 7.94 -9.75 -27.44
C SER A 72 6.61 -10.05 -28.11
N GLN A 73 5.76 -9.03 -28.35
CA GLN A 73 4.37 -9.22 -28.79
C GLN A 73 3.56 -10.09 -27.81
N GLY A 74 3.88 -10.04 -26.51
CA GLY A 74 3.21 -10.86 -25.50
C GLY A 74 3.71 -12.31 -25.43
N LYS A 75 4.78 -12.67 -26.15
CA LYS A 75 5.31 -14.04 -26.18
C LYS A 75 6.36 -14.24 -25.08
N TYR A 76 6.37 -15.43 -24.48
CA TYR A 76 7.20 -15.74 -23.30
C TYR A 76 8.47 -16.52 -23.64
N ASN A 77 8.53 -17.17 -24.81
CA ASN A 77 9.68 -17.95 -25.25
C ASN A 77 10.07 -17.54 -26.68
N VAL A 78 10.64 -16.34 -26.81
CA VAL A 78 11.07 -15.78 -28.10
C VAL A 78 12.50 -15.29 -28.02
N VAL A 79 13.18 -15.43 -29.16
CA VAL A 79 14.55 -14.99 -29.37
C VAL A 79 14.53 -13.80 -30.32
N GLY A 80 15.08 -12.68 -29.89
CA GLY A 80 15.19 -11.44 -30.69
C GLY A 80 16.64 -11.01 -30.90
N ASP A 81 16.81 -9.90 -31.62
CA ASP A 81 18.09 -9.22 -31.87
C ASP A 81 19.22 -10.14 -32.37
N GLY A 82 18.90 -11.05 -33.29
CA GLY A 82 19.88 -11.99 -33.83
C GLY A 82 20.43 -12.96 -32.78
N SER A 83 19.57 -13.45 -31.89
CA SER A 83 19.89 -14.38 -30.78
C SER A 83 20.57 -13.77 -29.55
N LYS A 84 20.49 -12.44 -29.40
CA LYS A 84 21.09 -11.73 -28.24
C LYS A 84 20.09 -11.43 -27.14
N SER A 85 18.81 -11.34 -27.49
CA SER A 85 17.72 -10.98 -26.59
C SER A 85 16.78 -12.17 -26.45
N TYR A 86 16.32 -12.46 -25.23
CA TYR A 86 15.50 -13.64 -24.97
C TYR A 86 14.30 -13.30 -24.09
N GLY A 87 13.19 -14.02 -24.29
CA GLY A 87 12.04 -14.07 -23.40
C GLY A 87 11.11 -12.85 -23.46
N PRO A 88 10.21 -12.70 -22.49
CA PRO A 88 9.12 -11.72 -22.55
C PRO A 88 9.61 -10.27 -22.47
N ALA A 89 10.73 -10.00 -21.79
CA ALA A 89 11.27 -8.66 -21.64
C ALA A 89 12.44 -8.36 -22.60
N GLN A 90 12.74 -9.28 -23.53
CA GLN A 90 13.86 -9.20 -24.48
C GLN A 90 15.18 -8.78 -23.82
N PHE A 91 15.48 -9.32 -22.65
CA PHE A 91 16.74 -9.03 -21.99
C PHE A 91 17.91 -9.54 -22.82
N GLN A 92 18.99 -8.76 -22.87
CA GLN A 92 20.32 -9.26 -23.24
C GLN A 92 20.99 -9.89 -22.02
N GLN A 93 21.73 -10.97 -22.22
CA GLN A 93 22.37 -11.73 -21.12
C GLN A 93 23.26 -10.84 -20.23
N LYS A 94 24.04 -9.93 -20.83
CA LYS A 94 24.91 -9.00 -20.09
C LYS A 94 24.11 -8.07 -19.18
N THR A 95 23.06 -7.45 -19.71
CA THR A 95 22.17 -6.54 -18.97
C THR A 95 21.44 -7.30 -17.87
N PHE A 96 20.93 -8.49 -18.16
CA PHE A 96 20.28 -9.36 -17.18
C PHE A 96 21.23 -9.68 -16.01
N ASN A 97 22.46 -10.12 -16.32
CA ASN A 97 23.43 -10.46 -15.28
C ASN A 97 23.83 -9.25 -14.43
N TRP A 98 23.97 -8.07 -15.05
CA TRP A 98 24.23 -6.83 -14.32
C TRP A 98 23.07 -6.47 -13.38
N MET A 99 21.83 -6.44 -13.88
CA MET A 99 20.65 -6.13 -13.06
C MET A 99 20.41 -7.17 -11.97
N LYS A 100 20.62 -8.44 -12.26
CA LYS A 100 20.54 -9.54 -11.29
C LYS A 100 21.50 -9.32 -10.11
N ALA A 101 22.72 -8.87 -10.41
CA ALA A 101 23.71 -8.54 -9.39
C ALA A 101 23.28 -7.31 -8.57
N GLN A 102 22.72 -6.28 -9.21
CA GLN A 102 22.16 -5.11 -8.50
C GLN A 102 20.97 -5.48 -7.60
N ALA A 103 20.14 -6.43 -8.03
CA ALA A 103 19.01 -6.92 -7.27
C ALA A 103 19.39 -7.86 -6.12
N GLY A 104 20.63 -8.34 -6.06
CA GLY A 104 21.08 -9.32 -5.07
C GLY A 104 20.40 -10.69 -5.21
N GLN A 105 20.12 -11.12 -6.44
CA GLN A 105 19.39 -12.38 -6.73
C GLN A 105 20.19 -13.31 -7.65
N PRO A 106 21.37 -13.81 -7.25
CA PRO A 106 22.29 -14.55 -8.13
C PRO A 106 21.70 -15.83 -8.75
N GLU A 107 20.63 -16.38 -8.20
CA GLU A 107 19.89 -17.55 -8.68
C GLU A 107 19.02 -17.28 -9.91
N LEU A 108 18.75 -16.02 -10.27
CA LEU A 108 17.96 -15.74 -11.47
C LEU A 108 18.66 -16.21 -12.74
N HIS A 109 17.84 -16.71 -13.67
CA HIS A 109 18.28 -17.37 -14.89
C HIS A 109 17.72 -16.60 -16.08
N TRP A 110 18.61 -16.11 -16.94
CA TRP A 110 18.24 -15.25 -18.06
C TRP A 110 17.25 -15.91 -19.03
N MET A 111 17.32 -17.23 -19.22
CA MET A 111 16.41 -17.97 -20.11
C MET A 111 15.10 -18.42 -19.44
N ASN A 112 14.88 -18.08 -18.16
CA ASN A 112 13.62 -18.35 -17.48
C ASN A 112 12.72 -17.10 -17.56
N SER A 113 11.54 -17.24 -18.15
CA SER A 113 10.61 -16.13 -18.39
C SER A 113 10.08 -15.52 -17.09
N GLU A 114 9.86 -16.31 -16.05
CA GLU A 114 9.42 -15.82 -14.73
C GLU A 114 10.53 -15.01 -14.06
N HIS A 115 11.78 -15.47 -14.15
CA HIS A 115 12.94 -14.75 -13.63
C HIS A 115 13.15 -13.42 -14.34
N GLN A 116 12.88 -13.36 -15.65
CA GLN A 116 12.87 -12.10 -16.38
C GLN A 116 11.78 -11.14 -15.94
N ILE A 117 10.55 -11.62 -15.77
CA ILE A 117 9.43 -10.77 -15.35
C ILE A 117 9.69 -10.24 -13.94
N TRP A 118 10.20 -11.09 -13.04
CA TRP A 118 10.62 -10.67 -11.71
C TRP A 118 11.67 -9.57 -11.79
N LEU A 119 12.72 -9.75 -12.60
CA LEU A 119 13.81 -8.79 -12.71
C LEU A 119 13.35 -7.49 -13.39
N LEU A 120 12.43 -7.56 -14.34
CA LEU A 120 11.80 -6.40 -14.96
C LEU A 120 10.99 -5.59 -13.94
N ARG A 121 10.15 -6.24 -13.12
CA ARG A 121 9.42 -5.57 -12.03
C ARG A 121 10.36 -4.86 -11.07
N TRP A 122 11.40 -5.57 -10.64
CA TRP A 122 12.43 -4.99 -9.77
C TRP A 122 13.11 -3.79 -10.44
N ALA A 123 13.48 -3.91 -11.72
CA ALA A 123 14.13 -2.85 -12.47
C ALA A 123 13.24 -1.59 -12.55
N LEU A 124 11.95 -1.75 -12.84
CA LEU A 124 11.00 -0.65 -12.91
C LEU A 124 10.81 0.04 -11.54
N LYS A 125 10.69 -0.74 -10.46
CA LYS A 125 10.59 -0.22 -9.09
C LYS A 125 11.83 0.57 -8.65
N ASN A 126 12.99 0.27 -9.24
CA ASN A 126 14.27 0.94 -8.94
C ASN A 126 14.67 2.00 -9.99
N GLY A 127 13.76 2.40 -10.88
CA GLY A 127 14.01 3.49 -11.84
C GLY A 127 14.84 3.09 -13.07
N TYR A 128 15.08 1.80 -13.31
CA TYR A 128 15.83 1.28 -14.46
C TYR A 128 14.97 1.09 -15.72
N GLY A 129 13.76 1.66 -15.79
CA GLY A 129 12.88 1.52 -16.94
C GLY A 129 13.50 1.99 -18.27
N ASN A 130 14.40 2.97 -18.23
CA ASN A 130 15.06 3.52 -19.42
C ASN A 130 15.95 2.54 -20.18
N HIS A 131 16.22 1.35 -19.64
CA HIS A 131 16.90 0.27 -20.36
C HIS A 131 16.03 -0.36 -21.46
N TRP A 132 14.71 -0.13 -21.44
CA TRP A 132 13.79 -0.57 -22.48
C TRP A 132 13.40 0.60 -23.37
N SER A 133 13.57 0.42 -24.67
CA SER A 133 13.15 1.43 -25.66
C SER A 133 11.65 1.67 -25.57
N CYS A 134 10.88 0.60 -25.40
CA CYS A 134 9.43 0.62 -25.25
C CYS A 134 8.97 1.37 -24.00
N TYR A 135 9.75 1.38 -22.91
CA TYR A 135 9.43 2.15 -21.71
C TYR A 135 9.40 3.66 -21.98
N ARG A 136 10.27 4.16 -22.86
CA ARG A 136 10.32 5.59 -23.21
C ARG A 136 9.09 6.07 -24.00
N SER A 137 8.33 5.14 -24.58
CA SER A 137 7.09 5.41 -25.32
C SER A 137 5.81 5.21 -24.51
N ILE A 138 5.92 4.81 -23.24
CA ILE A 138 4.79 4.63 -22.30
C ILE A 138 4.64 5.88 -21.45
#